data_AF-A0AAU4IF72-F1
#
_entry.id   AF-A0AAU4IF72-F1
#
_cell.length_a   1.000
_cell.length_b   1.000
_cell.length_c   1.000
_cell.angle_alpha   90.00
_cell.angle_beta   90.00
_cell.angle_gamma   90.00
#
_symmetry.space_group_name_H-M   'P 1'
#
loop_
_entity.id
_entity.type
_entity.pdbx_description
1 polymer ?
#
loop_
_entity_poly.entity_id
_entity_poly.type
_entity_poly.pdbx_seq_one_letter_code
_entity_poly.pdbx_strand_id
1 'polypeptide(L)'
;MPADIALHFDRVRTRGDHKDLRLRIGSHQHPCDSYYLAIDDSATAPGGLGARLARLLEQWGAQIIELKDVGGTAYLPYDFSDQCTAWLRVSSADGQTAQVQAGWSLIEAWGIEPSNYLATAAEVSDFDPIASARIECALTELAAHINANRATLAATGP
;
A
#
# COMPACT_ATOMS: atom_id res chain seq x y z
N MET A 1 -24.09 13.66 5.26
CA MET A 1 -23.31 12.52 5.81
C MET A 1 -21.86 12.78 5.41
N PRO A 2 -20.86 12.67 6.30
CA PRO A 2 -19.52 13.05 5.89
C PRO A 2 -19.03 12.03 4.85
N ALA A 3 -18.84 12.51 3.63
CA ALA A 3 -18.18 11.82 2.54
C ALA A 3 -16.68 11.86 2.85
N ASP A 4 -16.11 10.83 3.48
CA ASP A 4 -14.70 10.89 3.84
C ASP A 4 -14.06 9.55 4.21
N ILE A 5 -13.73 8.70 3.20
CA ILE A 5 -12.67 7.68 3.32
C ILE A 5 -12.08 7.40 1.92
N ALA A 6 -11.09 8.18 1.49
CA ALA A 6 -10.50 8.07 0.15
C ALA A 6 -9.25 7.17 0.07
N LEU A 7 -8.59 6.80 1.16
CA LEU A 7 -7.65 5.66 1.31
C LEU A 7 -6.89 5.88 2.62
N HIS A 8 -7.00 4.97 3.58
CA HIS A 8 -6.25 5.07 4.84
C HIS A 8 -5.45 3.81 5.09
N PHE A 9 -4.23 3.98 5.60
CA PHE A 9 -3.38 2.90 6.02
C PHE A 9 -2.79 3.26 7.39
N ASP A 10 -3.31 2.61 8.42
CA ASP A 10 -3.06 2.97 9.81
C ASP A 10 -2.43 1.82 10.57
N ARG A 11 -1.55 2.12 11.53
CA ARG A 11 -1.18 1.20 12.61
C ARG A 11 -2.26 1.25 13.68
N VAL A 12 -2.98 0.15 13.87
CA VAL A 12 -4.11 0.03 14.81
C VAL A 12 -3.70 -0.60 16.15
N ARG A 13 -2.52 -1.23 16.23
CA ARG A 13 -1.96 -1.79 17.46
C ARG A 13 -0.46 -1.57 17.53
N THR A 14 0.07 -1.38 18.73
CA THR A 14 1.51 -1.14 18.96
C THR A 14 2.30 -2.42 19.16
N ARG A 15 1.67 -3.47 19.71
CA ARG A 15 2.23 -4.81 19.84
C ARG A 15 2.15 -5.49 18.48
N GLY A 16 3.09 -5.14 17.60
CA GLY A 16 3.10 -5.62 16.22
C GLY A 16 3.43 -7.10 16.20
N ASP A 17 2.54 -7.90 15.62
CA ASP A 17 2.67 -9.34 15.40
C ASP A 17 1.60 -9.76 14.38
N HIS A 18 0.33 -9.44 14.67
CA HIS A 18 -0.81 -9.74 13.79
C HIS A 18 -1.94 -8.69 13.91
N LYS A 19 -2.57 -8.36 12.79
CA LYS A 19 -3.71 -7.43 12.66
C LYS A 19 -3.45 -6.09 13.33
N ASP A 20 -2.22 -5.62 13.19
CA ASP A 20 -1.72 -4.39 13.79
C ASP A 20 -1.67 -3.24 12.79
N LEU A 21 -1.90 -3.52 11.50
CA LEU A 21 -2.17 -2.55 10.46
C LEU A 21 -3.61 -2.67 9.96
N ARG A 22 -4.10 -1.62 9.32
CA ARG A 22 -5.41 -1.64 8.67
C ARG A 22 -5.41 -0.76 7.43
N LEU A 23 -5.80 -1.36 6.30
CA LEU A 23 -6.18 -0.65 5.10
C LEU A 23 -7.68 -0.32 5.13
N ARG A 24 -8.06 0.88 4.71
CA ARG A 24 -9.45 1.27 4.44
C ARG A 24 -9.55 1.89 3.05
N ILE A 25 -10.49 1.38 2.24
CA ILE A 25 -10.77 1.87 0.89
C ILE A 25 -12.29 1.93 0.69
N GLY A 26 -12.83 3.14 0.58
CA GLY A 26 -14.28 3.35 0.60
C GLY A 26 -14.91 2.76 1.87
N SER A 27 -15.89 1.86 1.70
CA SER A 27 -16.52 1.13 2.81
C SER A 27 -15.79 -0.15 3.23
N HIS A 28 -14.80 -0.60 2.46
CA HIS A 28 -14.04 -1.81 2.75
C HIS A 28 -12.92 -1.54 3.75
N GLN A 29 -12.69 -2.50 4.64
CA GLN A 29 -11.57 -2.48 5.58
C GLN A 29 -10.90 -3.85 5.58
N HIS A 30 -9.58 -3.85 5.61
CA HIS A 30 -8.77 -5.05 5.67
C HIS A 30 -7.76 -4.93 6.81
N PRO A 31 -7.79 -5.82 7.82
CA PRO A 31 -6.72 -5.91 8.82
C PRO A 31 -5.49 -6.57 8.18
N CYS A 32 -4.33 -5.95 8.33
CA CYS A 32 -3.07 -6.44 7.77
C CYS A 32 -2.07 -6.78 8.89
N ASP A 33 -1.07 -7.59 8.54
CA ASP A 33 0.00 -7.97 9.45
C ASP A 33 1.29 -7.21 9.09
N SER A 34 1.93 -6.59 10.09
CA SER A 34 3.22 -5.92 9.90
C SER A 34 4.41 -6.88 9.91
N TYR A 35 4.20 -8.18 10.14
CA TYR A 35 5.27 -9.16 10.37
C TYR A 35 6.41 -9.08 9.34
N TYR A 36 6.10 -9.17 8.05
CA TYR A 36 7.10 -9.12 6.98
C TYR A 36 7.81 -7.75 6.89
N LEU A 37 7.12 -6.65 7.21
CA LEU A 37 7.75 -5.33 7.36
C LEU A 37 8.62 -5.23 8.62
N ALA A 38 8.29 -5.96 9.68
CA ALA A 38 9.05 -5.95 10.93
C ALA A 38 10.36 -6.75 10.83
N ILE A 39 10.43 -7.71 9.92
CA ILE A 39 11.64 -8.51 9.66
C ILE A 39 12.41 -8.08 8.41
N ASP A 40 11.87 -7.15 7.62
CA ASP A 40 12.54 -6.60 6.43
C ASP A 40 13.89 -5.96 6.79
N ASP A 41 14.96 -6.58 6.32
CA ASP A 41 16.34 -6.18 6.56
C ASP A 41 16.98 -5.44 5.38
N SER A 42 16.17 -4.99 4.40
CA SER A 42 16.64 -4.24 3.26
C SER A 42 17.45 -3.02 3.71
N ALA A 43 18.65 -2.86 3.12
CA ALA A 43 19.53 -1.73 3.39
C ALA A 43 18.89 -0.37 3.05
N THR A 44 17.80 -0.36 2.29
CA THR A 44 17.07 0.84 1.85
C THR A 44 16.11 1.38 2.91
N ALA A 45 15.83 0.64 3.98
CA ALA A 45 14.94 1.05 5.07
C ALA A 45 15.54 0.81 6.46
N PRO A 46 16.69 1.42 6.79
CA PRO A 46 17.28 1.29 8.11
C PRO A 46 16.35 1.91 9.16
N GLY A 47 16.01 1.16 10.20
CA GLY A 47 15.18 1.64 11.30
C GLY A 47 14.21 0.60 11.85
N GLY A 48 13.24 1.08 12.63
CA GLY A 48 12.14 0.25 13.15
C GLY A 48 10.95 0.18 12.19
N LEU A 49 9.87 -0.47 12.62
CA LEU A 49 8.69 -0.70 11.80
C LEU A 49 8.11 0.57 11.17
N GLY A 50 7.99 1.67 11.94
CA GLY A 50 7.50 2.95 11.41
C GLY A 50 8.33 3.50 10.25
N ALA A 51 9.65 3.31 10.26
CA ALA A 51 10.54 3.75 9.18
C ALA A 51 10.34 2.91 7.90
N ARG A 52 10.18 1.59 8.05
CA ARG A 52 9.94 0.68 6.93
C ARG A 52 8.57 0.87 6.31
N LEU A 53 7.54 1.10 7.13
CA LEU A 53 6.23 1.54 6.67
C LEU A 53 6.32 2.86 5.90
N ALA A 54 7.02 3.85 6.45
CA ALA A 54 7.21 5.11 5.75
C ALA A 54 7.92 4.93 4.40
N ARG A 55 8.89 4.02 4.31
CA ARG A 55 9.58 3.67 3.07
C ARG A 55 8.66 2.96 2.06
N LEU A 56 7.80 2.06 2.51
CA LEU A 56 6.77 1.45 1.67
C LEU A 56 5.87 2.53 1.02
N LEU A 57 5.34 3.46 1.82
CA LEU A 57 4.49 4.54 1.30
C LEU A 57 5.24 5.59 0.47
N GLU A 58 6.53 5.77 0.68
CA GLU A 58 7.36 6.59 -0.20
C GLU A 58 7.43 6.00 -1.61
N GLN A 59 7.64 4.68 -1.72
CA GLN A 59 7.60 3.98 -3.01
C GLN A 59 6.21 4.04 -3.65
N TRP A 60 5.14 3.92 -2.85
CA TRP A 60 3.80 4.15 -3.37
C TRP A 60 3.65 5.56 -3.96
N GLY A 61 4.13 6.58 -3.24
CA GLY A 61 4.11 7.96 -3.71
C GLY A 61 4.86 8.15 -5.02
N ALA A 62 6.04 7.52 -5.16
CA ALA A 62 6.80 7.56 -6.40
C ALA A 62 6.03 6.96 -7.58
N GLN A 63 5.38 5.80 -7.38
CA GLN A 63 4.54 5.16 -8.40
C GLN A 63 3.32 6.03 -8.78
N ILE A 64 2.70 6.73 -7.82
CA ILE A 64 1.61 7.66 -8.11
C ILE A 64 2.08 8.88 -8.89
N ILE A 65 3.29 9.39 -8.62
CA ILE A 65 3.88 10.49 -9.40
C ILE A 65 4.11 10.07 -10.84
N GLU A 66 4.70 8.89 -11.05
CA GLU A 66 4.92 8.34 -12.40
C GLU A 66 3.58 8.17 -13.16
N LEU A 67 2.56 7.60 -12.50
CA LEU A 67 1.21 7.48 -13.06
C LEU A 67 0.59 8.82 -13.48
N LYS A 68 0.88 9.92 -12.78
CA LYS A 68 0.37 11.25 -13.16
C LYS A 68 0.99 11.76 -14.45
N ASP A 69 2.25 11.41 -14.70
CA ASP A 69 3.01 11.92 -15.84
C ASP A 69 2.69 11.14 -17.12
N VAL A 70 2.49 9.82 -17.03
CA VAL A 70 2.34 8.95 -18.21
C VAL A 70 1.05 8.13 -18.26
N GLY A 71 0.22 8.15 -17.21
CA GLY A 71 -0.91 7.23 -17.07
C GLY A 71 -0.46 5.77 -16.89
N GLY A 72 -1.39 4.83 -17.02
CA GLY A 72 -1.12 3.39 -16.94
C GLY A 72 -1.64 2.74 -15.67
N THR A 73 -0.87 1.81 -15.09
CA THR A 73 -1.24 1.06 -13.89
C THR A 73 -0.03 0.84 -12.98
N ALA A 74 -0.22 1.03 -11.68
CA ALA A 74 0.73 0.66 -10.64
C ALA A 74 0.10 -0.31 -9.64
N TYR A 75 0.95 -1.13 -9.03
CA TYR A 75 0.57 -2.06 -7.96
C TYR A 75 1.25 -1.67 -6.66
N LEU A 76 0.49 -1.49 -5.58
CA LEU A 76 0.95 -1.02 -4.28
C LEU A 76 0.65 -2.07 -3.19
N PRO A 77 1.66 -2.79 -2.66
CA PRO A 77 1.41 -3.91 -1.74
C PRO A 77 1.17 -3.40 -0.32
N TYR A 78 0.18 -3.96 0.38
CA TYR A 78 -0.24 -3.48 1.70
C TYR A 78 -0.42 -4.59 2.76
N ASP A 79 -0.41 -5.86 2.37
CA ASP A 79 -0.46 -7.00 3.29
C ASP A 79 0.35 -8.17 2.72
N PHE A 80 1.06 -8.87 3.60
CA PHE A 80 2.10 -9.83 3.25
C PHE A 80 1.87 -11.12 4.03
N SER A 81 1.57 -12.20 3.33
CA SER A 81 1.34 -13.53 3.90
C SER A 81 2.21 -14.55 3.20
N ASP A 82 2.52 -15.65 3.90
CA ASP A 82 3.35 -16.75 3.38
C ASP A 82 2.85 -17.28 2.04
N GLN A 83 1.53 -17.25 1.79
CA GLN A 83 0.88 -17.88 0.63
C GLN A 83 0.42 -16.88 -0.45
N CYS A 84 0.31 -15.59 -0.13
CA CYS A 84 -0.19 -14.57 -1.04
C CYS A 84 0.09 -13.17 -0.49
N THR A 85 -0.11 -12.17 -1.33
CA THR A 85 0.05 -10.76 -0.97
C THR A 85 -1.16 -9.95 -1.41
N ALA A 86 -1.48 -8.91 -0.66
CA ALA A 86 -2.58 -8.01 -0.97
C ALA A 86 -2.04 -6.69 -1.55
N TRP A 87 -2.68 -6.23 -2.63
CA TRP A 87 -2.23 -5.10 -3.43
C TRP A 87 -3.37 -4.13 -3.74
N LEU A 88 -3.05 -2.84 -3.83
CA LEU A 88 -3.88 -1.86 -4.52
C LEU A 88 -3.43 -1.83 -5.98
N ARG A 89 -4.36 -2.09 -6.90
CA ARG A 89 -4.20 -1.72 -8.31
C ARG A 89 -4.70 -0.29 -8.49
N VAL A 90 -3.80 0.59 -8.93
CA VAL A 90 -4.12 1.98 -9.26
C VAL A 90 -4.00 2.15 -10.76
N SER A 91 -5.10 2.46 -11.43
CA SER A 91 -5.13 2.64 -12.88
C SER A 91 -5.64 4.04 -13.24
N SER A 92 -4.93 4.72 -14.13
CA SER A 92 -5.32 6.04 -14.65
C SER A 92 -5.00 6.13 -16.14
N ALA A 93 -6.00 6.39 -16.97
CA ALA A 93 -5.79 6.53 -18.41
C ALA A 93 -5.29 7.92 -18.81
N ASP A 94 -5.59 8.94 -18.00
CA ASP A 94 -5.37 10.36 -18.31
C ASP A 94 -4.30 11.01 -17.41
N GLY A 95 -3.76 10.28 -16.43
CA GLY A 95 -2.83 10.81 -15.44
C GLY A 95 -3.47 11.79 -14.45
N GLN A 96 -4.81 11.89 -14.42
CA GLN A 96 -5.54 12.78 -13.52
C GLN A 96 -6.48 12.02 -12.59
N THR A 97 -7.34 11.17 -13.16
CA THR A 97 -8.33 10.40 -12.41
C THR A 97 -7.86 8.97 -12.29
N ALA A 98 -7.88 8.43 -11.07
CA ALA A 98 -7.51 7.06 -10.80
C ALA A 98 -8.71 6.24 -10.34
N GLN A 99 -8.77 5.01 -10.83
CA GLN A 99 -9.47 3.94 -10.17
C GLN A 99 -8.49 3.21 -9.26
N VAL A 100 -8.82 3.12 -7.98
CA VAL A 100 -8.05 2.35 -6.99
C VAL A 100 -8.89 1.15 -6.58
N GLN A 101 -8.30 -0.05 -6.64
CA GLN A 101 -8.97 -1.28 -6.27
C GLN A 101 -8.05 -2.20 -5.46
N ALA A 102 -8.52 -2.71 -4.34
CA ALA A 102 -7.81 -3.73 -3.58
C ALA A 102 -8.01 -5.12 -4.20
N GLY A 103 -7.01 -5.98 -4.07
CA GLY A 103 -7.02 -7.35 -4.57
C GLY A 103 -5.85 -8.16 -4.05
N TRP A 104 -5.77 -9.40 -4.54
CA TRP A 104 -4.76 -10.38 -4.14
C TRP A 104 -3.86 -10.74 -5.31
N SER A 105 -2.66 -11.21 -5.00
CA SER A 105 -1.76 -11.91 -5.93
C SER A 105 -1.19 -13.13 -5.21
N LEU A 106 -0.92 -14.21 -5.95
CA LEU A 106 -0.29 -15.42 -5.44
C LEU A 106 1.21 -15.26 -5.20
N ILE A 107 1.77 -14.06 -5.39
CA ILE A 107 3.14 -13.78 -4.96
C ILE A 107 3.24 -13.93 -3.45
N GLU A 108 4.10 -14.85 -3.02
CA GLU A 108 4.35 -15.18 -1.63
C GLU A 108 5.28 -14.14 -0.98
N ALA A 109 4.99 -13.74 0.26
CA ALA A 109 5.69 -12.64 0.90
C ALA A 109 7.18 -12.89 1.18
N TRP A 110 7.63 -14.14 1.29
CA TRP A 110 9.05 -14.45 1.47
C TRP A 110 9.91 -14.10 0.24
N GLY A 111 9.28 -13.91 -0.93
CA GLY A 111 9.93 -13.44 -2.16
C GLY A 111 9.93 -11.92 -2.32
N ILE A 112 9.43 -11.16 -1.34
CA ILE A 112 9.31 -9.70 -1.41
C ILE A 112 10.13 -9.07 -0.29
N GLU A 113 10.90 -8.02 -0.61
CA GLU A 113 11.35 -7.03 0.36
C GLU A 113 10.31 -5.89 0.38
N PRO A 114 9.41 -5.79 1.39
CA PRO A 114 8.34 -4.78 1.38
C PRO A 114 8.83 -3.36 1.18
N SER A 115 9.98 -3.01 1.76
CA SER A 115 10.61 -1.69 1.64
C SER A 115 11.38 -1.47 0.33
N ASN A 116 11.39 -2.45 -0.56
CA ASN A 116 11.99 -2.44 -1.90
C ASN A 116 11.19 -3.30 -2.91
N TYR A 117 9.87 -3.11 -2.97
CA TYR A 117 8.96 -4.02 -3.67
C TYR A 117 8.87 -3.78 -5.19
N LEU A 118 9.48 -2.73 -5.74
CA LEU A 118 9.22 -2.26 -7.11
C LEU A 118 9.51 -3.32 -8.19
N ALA A 119 10.56 -4.12 -8.00
CA ALA A 119 10.85 -5.22 -8.92
C ALA A 119 9.72 -6.27 -8.91
N THR A 120 9.24 -6.63 -7.72
CA THR A 120 8.11 -7.55 -7.54
C THR A 120 6.80 -6.98 -8.08
N ALA A 121 6.56 -5.67 -7.98
CA ALA A 121 5.34 -5.04 -8.50
C ALA A 121 5.16 -5.28 -10.01
N ALA A 122 6.25 -5.32 -10.77
CA ALA A 122 6.23 -5.59 -12.20
C ALA A 122 5.87 -7.04 -12.54
N GLU A 123 5.96 -7.97 -11.58
CA GLU A 123 5.68 -9.40 -11.74
C GLU A 123 4.21 -9.74 -11.47
N VAL A 124 3.42 -8.80 -10.92
CA VAL A 124 1.99 -8.98 -10.64
C VAL A 124 1.24 -9.20 -11.95
N SER A 125 0.87 -10.46 -12.21
CA SER A 125 0.19 -10.89 -13.44
C SER A 125 -1.14 -11.60 -13.19
N ASP A 126 -1.45 -11.90 -11.93
CA ASP A 126 -2.56 -12.73 -11.47
C ASP A 126 -3.49 -11.98 -10.50
N PHE A 127 -3.51 -10.65 -10.59
CA PHE A 127 -4.27 -9.79 -9.69
C PHE A 127 -5.76 -10.17 -9.63
N ASP A 128 -6.22 -10.65 -8.48
CA ASP A 128 -7.60 -11.03 -8.19
C ASP A 128 -8.33 -9.93 -7.41
N PRO A 129 -9.23 -9.16 -8.04
CA PRO A 129 -9.84 -7.98 -7.44
C PRO A 129 -10.89 -8.32 -6.37
N ILE A 130 -10.86 -7.60 -5.25
CA ILE A 130 -11.98 -7.58 -4.29
C ILE A 130 -13.05 -6.63 -4.83
N ALA A 131 -14.18 -7.19 -5.27
CA ALA A 131 -15.23 -6.45 -6.00
C ALA A 131 -15.75 -5.20 -5.26
N SER A 132 -15.88 -5.27 -3.93
CA SER A 132 -16.41 -4.18 -3.09
C SER A 132 -15.36 -3.17 -2.64
N ALA A 133 -14.07 -3.41 -2.88
CA ALA A 133 -12.97 -2.63 -2.34
C ALA A 133 -12.38 -1.71 -3.41
N ARG A 134 -13.21 -0.80 -3.93
CA ARG A 134 -12.84 0.10 -5.02
C ARG A 134 -13.34 1.52 -4.79
N ILE A 135 -12.59 2.49 -5.29
CA ILE A 135 -12.93 3.91 -5.31
C ILE A 135 -12.43 4.55 -6.60
N GLU A 136 -12.94 5.74 -6.88
CA GLU A 136 -12.41 6.66 -7.88
C GLU A 136 -12.03 7.96 -7.19
N CYS A 137 -10.86 8.51 -7.50
CA CYS A 137 -10.36 9.75 -6.91
C CYS A 137 -9.36 10.44 -7.86
N ALA A 138 -9.04 11.70 -7.57
CA ALA A 138 -7.94 12.37 -8.27
C ALA A 138 -6.58 11.83 -7.79
N LEU A 139 -5.63 11.63 -8.71
CA LEU A 139 -4.27 11.19 -8.36
C LEU A 139 -3.56 12.19 -7.43
N THR A 140 -3.89 13.48 -7.51
CA THR A 140 -3.39 14.51 -6.59
C THR A 140 -3.88 14.30 -5.16
N GLU A 141 -5.15 13.96 -4.97
CA GLU A 141 -5.74 13.65 -3.67
C GLU A 141 -5.16 12.35 -3.13
N LEU A 142 -5.07 11.30 -3.97
CA LEU A 142 -4.45 10.03 -3.61
C LEU A 142 -3.01 10.21 -3.12
N ALA A 143 -2.20 10.98 -3.84
CA ALA A 143 -0.82 11.30 -3.45
C ALA A 143 -0.76 12.03 -2.09
N ALA A 144 -1.68 12.98 -1.85
CA ALA A 144 -1.76 13.69 -0.58
C ALA A 144 -2.11 12.74 0.58
N HIS A 145 -3.07 11.84 0.39
CA HIS A 145 -3.44 10.84 1.39
C HIS A 145 -2.31 9.85 1.69
N ILE A 146 -1.61 9.36 0.66
CA ILE A 146 -0.43 8.49 0.84
C ILE A 146 0.64 9.21 1.65
N ASN A 147 0.94 10.48 1.33
CA ASN A 147 1.93 11.25 2.07
C ASN A 147 1.52 11.53 3.52
N ALA A 148 0.23 11.77 3.77
CA ALA A 148 -0.31 11.92 5.13
C ALA A 148 -0.15 10.62 5.93
N ASN A 149 -0.57 9.48 5.37
CA ASN A 149 -0.41 8.16 5.99
C ASN A 149 1.07 7.85 6.29
N ARG A 150 1.97 8.17 5.35
CA ARG A 150 3.42 8.04 5.52
C ARG A 150 3.92 8.82 6.74
N ALA A 151 3.56 10.09 6.85
CA ALA A 151 3.98 10.95 7.96
C ALA A 151 3.48 10.43 9.30
N THR A 152 2.22 9.98 9.36
CA THR A 152 1.63 9.38 10.56
C THR A 152 2.34 8.09 10.96
N LEU A 153 2.61 7.19 10.02
CA LEU A 153 3.24 5.90 10.30
C LEU A 153 4.71 6.05 10.71
N ALA A 154 5.43 6.98 10.09
CA ALA A 154 6.80 7.33 10.48
C ALA A 154 6.89 7.74 11.97
N ALA A 155 5.88 8.46 12.47
CA ALA A 155 5.81 8.92 13.85
C ALA A 155 5.48 7.80 14.87
N THR A 156 5.11 6.60 14.42
CA THR A 156 4.76 5.49 15.33
C THR A 156 5.96 4.80 15.97
N GLY A 157 7.19 5.12 15.52
CA GLY A 157 8.41 4.55 16.08
C GLY A 157 8.60 3.06 15.71
N PRO A 158 9.50 2.34 16.41
CA PRO A 158 9.72 0.91 16.20
C PRO A 158 8.47 0.03 16.45
#